data_AF-A0A344TNI7-F1
#
_entry.id   AF-A0A344TNI7-F1
#
_cell.length_a   1.000
_cell.length_b   1.000
_cell.length_c   1.000
_cell.angle_alpha   90.00
_cell.angle_beta   90.00
_cell.angle_gamma   90.00
#
_symmetry.space_group_name_H-M   'P 1'
#
loop_
_entity.id
_entity.type
_entity.pdbx_description
1 polymer ?
#
loop_
_entity_poly.entity_id
_entity_poly.type
_entity_poly.pdbx_seq_one_letter_code
_entity_poly.pdbx_strand_id
1 'polypeptide(L)'
;MNTPARKSSPWRRWTLYTAAVLLMSVSCGKKDPTSCGPEDLRYKYMKTVKNARADLYQSAGFVIEGGDAPLLCPFQLEKFSTYENTYVRGKPQPFKYRIWGRIFNCDACTTFGVGSSPYIVIDKIEKID
;
A
#
# COMPACT_ATOMS: atom_id res chain seq x y z
N MET A 1 32.54 -12.59 60.46
CA MET A 1 31.85 -11.41 59.88
C MET A 1 31.37 -11.81 58.49
N ASN A 2 30.06 -11.95 58.29
CA ASN A 2 29.47 -12.36 57.00
C ASN A 2 28.77 -11.16 56.35
N THR A 3 29.21 -10.77 55.16
CA THR A 3 28.45 -9.88 54.27
C THR A 3 27.55 -10.75 53.39
N PRO A 4 26.22 -10.56 53.33
CA PRO A 4 25.39 -11.30 52.40
C PRO A 4 25.43 -10.66 51.02
N ALA A 5 25.93 -11.41 50.04
CA ALA A 5 25.80 -11.10 48.62
C ALA A 5 24.31 -11.10 48.23
N ARG A 6 23.86 -9.97 47.67
CA ARG A 6 22.48 -9.73 47.23
C ARG A 6 22.17 -10.59 46.01
N LYS A 7 21.57 -11.77 46.23
CA LYS A 7 21.08 -12.65 45.15
C LYS A 7 19.98 -11.93 44.38
N SER A 8 20.26 -11.61 43.12
CA SER A 8 19.28 -11.03 42.20
C SER A 8 18.19 -12.07 41.90
N SER A 9 16.94 -11.66 42.13
CA SER A 9 15.75 -12.49 41.99
C SER A 9 15.58 -12.99 40.54
N PRO A 10 15.36 -14.31 40.33
CA PRO A 10 15.19 -14.89 38.99
C PRO A 10 13.93 -14.39 38.28
N TRP A 11 12.95 -13.85 39.00
CA TRP A 11 11.70 -13.33 38.44
C TRP A 11 11.88 -12.05 37.60
N ARG A 12 12.89 -11.22 37.88
CA ARG A 12 13.14 -9.98 37.14
C ARG A 12 13.67 -10.19 35.72
N ARG A 13 14.25 -11.37 35.45
CA ARG A 13 14.76 -11.72 34.11
C ARG A 13 13.63 -12.15 33.19
N TRP A 14 12.63 -12.86 33.70
CA TRP A 14 11.49 -13.35 32.91
C TRP A 14 10.60 -12.23 32.38
N THR A 15 10.38 -11.16 33.16
CA THR A 15 9.62 -9.99 32.73
C THR A 15 10.31 -9.16 31.63
N LEU A 16 11.64 -9.20 31.54
CA LEU A 16 12.38 -8.52 30.47
C LEU A 16 12.29 -9.28 29.14
N TYR A 17 12.29 -10.61 29.16
CA TYR A 17 12.16 -11.43 27.95
C TYR A 17 10.77 -11.33 27.32
N THR A 18 9.70 -11.32 28.11
CA THR A 18 8.34 -11.18 27.59
C THR A 18 8.10 -9.80 26.97
N ALA A 19 8.65 -8.73 27.55
CA ALA A 19 8.60 -7.40 26.96
C ALA A 19 9.40 -7.31 25.65
N ALA A 20 10.56 -7.96 25.54
CA ALA A 20 11.35 -7.99 24.32
C ALA A 20 10.67 -8.76 23.18
N VAL A 21 10.00 -9.88 23.47
CA VAL A 21 9.22 -10.63 22.47
C VAL A 21 7.99 -9.83 22.01
N LEU A 22 7.31 -9.13 22.93
CA LEU A 22 6.21 -8.23 22.57
C LEU A 22 6.68 -7.05 21.72
N LEU A 23 7.83 -6.44 22.04
CA LEU A 23 8.43 -5.34 21.26
C LEU A 23 8.90 -5.76 19.86
N MET A 24 9.45 -6.98 19.71
CA MET A 24 9.81 -7.54 18.41
C MET A 24 8.57 -7.90 17.56
N SER A 25 7.43 -8.17 18.20
CA SER A 25 6.17 -8.51 17.52
C SER A 25 5.40 -7.29 16.99
N VAL A 26 5.72 -6.08 17.45
CA VAL A 26 5.10 -4.82 16.95
C VAL A 26 5.91 -4.16 15.82
N SER A 27 7.07 -4.72 15.46
CA SER A 27 7.82 -4.30 14.26
C SER A 27 7.36 -5.03 13.01
N CYS A 28 6.06 -5.28 12.87
CA CYS A 28 5.45 -5.22 11.56
C CYS A 28 5.29 -3.74 11.22
N GLY A 29 6.43 -3.09 10.99
CA GLY A 29 6.47 -1.78 10.37
C GLY A 29 5.56 -1.85 9.15
N LYS A 30 4.56 -0.97 9.11
CA LYS A 30 3.72 -0.77 7.93
C LYS A 30 4.68 -0.72 6.75
N LYS A 31 4.77 -1.81 5.98
CA LYS A 31 5.50 -1.81 4.72
C LYS A 31 4.77 -0.76 3.91
N ASP A 32 5.36 0.43 3.80
CA ASP A 32 5.02 1.34 2.72
C ASP A 32 5.19 0.49 1.47
N PRO A 33 4.09 0.17 0.77
CA PRO A 33 4.17 -0.81 -0.29
C PRO A 33 4.86 -0.10 -1.43
N THR A 34 6.18 -0.24 -1.53
CA THR A 34 6.95 0.25 -2.68
C THR A 34 6.61 -0.52 -3.95
N SER A 35 5.84 -1.61 -3.83
CA SER A 35 5.44 -2.54 -4.87
C SER A 35 3.99 -2.97 -4.71
N CYS A 36 3.41 -3.50 -5.79
CA CYS A 36 2.05 -4.00 -5.81
C CYS A 36 1.86 -5.41 -5.18
N GLY A 37 2.81 -5.88 -4.38
CA GLY A 37 2.84 -7.22 -3.80
C GLY A 37 4.20 -7.52 -3.14
N PRO A 38 4.45 -8.75 -2.65
CA PRO A 38 5.79 -9.16 -2.26
C PRO A 38 6.79 -8.88 -3.40
N GLU A 39 8.08 -8.73 -3.08
CA GLU A 39 9.17 -8.51 -4.06
C GLU A 39 9.40 -9.70 -5.02
N ASP A 40 8.36 -10.49 -5.24
CA ASP A 40 8.32 -11.55 -6.21
C ASP A 40 8.20 -10.86 -7.58
N LEU A 41 9.08 -11.23 -8.50
CA LEU A 41 9.38 -10.66 -9.83
C LEU A 41 8.18 -10.47 -10.80
N ARG A 42 6.94 -10.60 -10.32
CA ARG A 42 5.69 -10.50 -11.08
C ARG A 42 5.30 -9.07 -11.43
N TYR A 43 5.67 -8.10 -10.59
CA TYR A 43 5.37 -6.68 -10.82
C TYR A 43 6.59 -5.94 -11.34
N LYS A 44 6.54 -5.54 -12.61
CA LYS A 44 7.59 -4.77 -13.26
C LYS A 44 7.27 -3.29 -13.20
N TYR A 45 8.15 -2.49 -12.60
CA TYR A 45 8.01 -1.04 -12.60
C TYR A 45 7.93 -0.51 -14.04
N MET A 46 6.95 0.36 -14.30
CA MET A 46 6.79 1.04 -15.59
C MET A 46 7.19 2.50 -15.49
N LYS A 47 6.50 3.26 -14.62
CA LYS A 47 6.67 4.71 -14.51
C LYS A 47 6.18 5.25 -13.19
N THR A 48 6.65 6.45 -12.87
CA THR A 48 6.15 7.24 -11.75
C THR A 48 5.16 8.27 -12.26
N VAL A 49 4.03 8.37 -11.57
CA VAL A 49 2.99 9.38 -11.78
C VAL A 49 3.22 10.47 -10.75
N LYS A 50 3.31 11.73 -11.20
CA LYS A 50 3.47 12.88 -10.31
C LYS A 50 2.43 13.93 -10.65
N ASN A 51 1.64 14.31 -9.66
CA ASN A 51 0.67 15.41 -9.78
C ASN A 51 -0.28 15.23 -10.99
N ALA A 52 -0.62 13.98 -11.31
CA ALA A 52 -1.45 13.70 -12.47
C ALA A 52 -2.92 13.81 -12.10
N ARG A 53 -3.70 14.46 -12.98
CA ARG A 53 -5.14 14.48 -12.86
C ARG A 53 -5.69 13.08 -13.08
N ALA A 54 -6.59 12.64 -12.23
CA ALA A 54 -7.16 11.31 -12.30
C ALA A 54 -8.58 11.27 -11.74
N ASP A 55 -9.31 10.27 -12.20
CA ASP A 55 -10.64 9.91 -11.71
C ASP A 55 -10.61 8.49 -11.15
N LEU A 56 -11.24 8.32 -10.00
CA LEU A 56 -11.42 7.03 -9.36
C LEU A 56 -12.69 6.36 -9.88
N TYR A 57 -12.52 5.21 -10.51
CA TYR A 57 -13.58 4.23 -10.70
C TYR A 57 -13.52 3.21 -9.57
N GLN A 58 -14.41 3.37 -8.60
CA GLN A 58 -14.45 2.53 -7.40
C GLN A 58 -14.53 1.05 -7.81
N SER A 59 -13.68 0.20 -7.23
CA SER A 59 -13.44 -1.23 -7.57
C SER A 59 -12.58 -1.56 -8.81
N ALA A 60 -12.31 -0.61 -9.72
CA ALA A 60 -11.47 -0.87 -10.90
C ALA A 60 -10.25 0.05 -11.05
N GLY A 61 -10.09 1.10 -10.24
CA GLY A 61 -8.84 1.85 -10.14
C GLY A 61 -8.93 3.28 -10.65
N PHE A 62 -7.80 3.82 -11.11
CA PHE A 62 -7.71 5.21 -11.55
C PHE A 62 -7.62 5.30 -13.06
N VAL A 63 -8.29 6.28 -13.63
CA VAL A 63 -8.02 6.72 -14.99
C VAL A 63 -7.32 8.06 -14.92
N ILE A 64 -6.14 8.10 -15.49
CA ILE A 64 -5.21 9.21 -15.42
C ILE A 64 -5.28 9.98 -16.74
N GLU A 65 -5.28 11.30 -16.64
CA GLU A 65 -5.15 12.20 -17.79
C GLU A 65 -3.94 11.79 -18.63
N GLY A 66 -4.17 11.45 -19.90
CA GLY A 66 -3.16 10.83 -20.78
C GLY A 66 -3.49 9.39 -21.20
N GLY A 67 -4.52 8.76 -20.62
CA GLY A 67 -5.09 7.50 -21.11
C GLY A 67 -4.69 6.25 -20.35
N ASP A 68 -3.83 6.35 -19.33
CA ASP A 68 -3.53 5.23 -18.46
C ASP A 68 -4.72 4.92 -17.54
N ALA A 69 -5.08 3.64 -17.42
CA ALA A 69 -6.14 3.17 -16.53
C ALA A 69 -5.66 2.05 -15.58
N PRO A 70 -4.67 2.30 -14.70
CA PRO A 70 -4.16 1.27 -13.80
C PRO A 70 -5.19 0.84 -12.76
N LEU A 71 -5.25 -0.47 -12.52
CA LEU A 71 -5.99 -1.04 -11.42
C LEU A 71 -5.37 -0.64 -10.08
N LEU A 72 -6.21 -0.49 -9.06
CA LEU A 72 -5.70 -0.29 -7.71
C LEU A 72 -4.99 -1.54 -7.21
N CYS A 73 -3.86 -1.33 -6.55
CA CYS A 73 -3.16 -2.42 -5.92
C CYS A 73 -3.99 -3.09 -4.81
N PRO A 74 -4.05 -4.45 -4.74
CA PRO A 74 -4.97 -5.15 -3.83
C PRO A 74 -4.82 -4.79 -2.35
N PHE A 75 -3.61 -4.56 -1.85
CA PHE A 75 -3.34 -4.19 -0.46
C PHE A 75 -3.67 -2.72 -0.13
N GLN A 76 -3.98 -1.89 -1.13
CA GLN A 76 -4.43 -0.52 -0.93
C GLN A 76 -5.94 -0.34 -1.15
N LEU A 77 -6.67 -1.37 -1.62
CA LEU A 77 -8.11 -1.29 -1.93
C LEU A 77 -8.93 -0.69 -0.77
N GLU A 78 -8.68 -1.14 0.47
CA GLU A 78 -9.42 -0.66 1.64
C GLU A 78 -9.21 0.84 1.89
N LYS A 79 -8.02 1.38 1.61
CA LYS A 79 -7.71 2.82 1.79
C LYS A 79 -8.49 3.72 0.84
N PHE A 80 -8.97 3.17 -0.27
CA PHE A 80 -9.70 3.90 -1.30
C PHE A 80 -11.21 3.73 -1.25
N SER A 81 -11.71 2.92 -0.30
CA SER A 81 -13.15 2.77 -0.06
C SER A 81 -13.87 4.07 0.32
N THR A 82 -13.13 5.03 0.90
CA THR A 82 -13.64 6.33 1.38
C THR A 82 -13.69 7.42 0.31
N TYR A 83 -13.07 7.20 -0.86
CA TYR A 83 -13.04 8.19 -1.94
C TYR A 83 -14.29 8.07 -2.81
N GLU A 84 -14.73 9.21 -3.33
CA GLU A 84 -15.93 9.32 -4.17
C GLU A 84 -15.68 8.66 -5.52
N ASN A 85 -16.63 7.85 -5.99
CA ASN A 85 -16.62 7.40 -7.37
C ASN A 85 -16.91 8.60 -8.27
N THR A 86 -16.00 8.87 -9.20
CA THR A 86 -16.04 10.05 -10.07
C THR A 86 -16.66 9.76 -11.44
N TYR A 87 -17.01 8.49 -11.69
CA TYR A 87 -17.60 8.06 -12.95
C TYR A 87 -19.11 8.24 -12.94
N VAL A 88 -19.61 8.98 -13.92
CA VAL A 88 -21.05 9.11 -14.18
C VAL A 88 -21.34 8.53 -15.56
N ARG A 89 -22.18 7.50 -15.63
CA ARG A 89 -22.54 6.78 -16.87
C ARG A 89 -21.33 6.24 -17.65
N GLY A 90 -20.32 5.74 -16.94
CA GLY A 90 -19.13 5.11 -17.55
C GLY A 90 -18.15 6.10 -18.18
N LYS A 91 -18.31 7.40 -17.97
CA LYS A 91 -17.37 8.42 -18.41
C LYS A 91 -16.70 9.09 -17.20
N PRO A 92 -15.37 9.34 -17.25
CA PRO A 92 -14.72 10.22 -16.29
C PRO A 92 -15.39 11.60 -16.38
N GLN A 93 -15.76 12.15 -15.22
CA GLN A 93 -16.20 13.54 -15.06
C GLN A 93 -14.94 14.44 -15.03
N PRO A 94 -14.98 15.77 -14.81
CA PRO A 94 -13.71 16.52 -14.67
C PRO A 94 -12.86 15.86 -13.59
N PHE A 95 -11.65 15.42 -13.95
CA PHE A 95 -10.70 14.72 -13.09
C PHE A 95 -10.71 15.29 -11.66
N LYS A 96 -11.38 14.64 -10.71
CA LYS A 96 -11.58 15.21 -9.36
C LYS A 96 -10.39 15.00 -8.43
N TYR A 97 -9.38 14.26 -8.86
CA TYR A 97 -8.21 13.95 -8.05
C TYR A 97 -6.90 14.32 -8.72
N ARG A 98 -5.91 14.68 -7.91
CA ARG A 98 -4.49 14.65 -8.26
C ARG A 98 -3.84 13.50 -7.53
N ILE A 99 -3.09 12.68 -8.25
CA ILE A 99 -2.42 11.50 -7.68
C ILE A 99 -0.92 11.52 -7.91
N TRP A 100 -0.22 10.94 -6.94
CA TRP A 100 1.19 10.58 -7.00
C TRP A 100 1.31 9.10 -6.71
N GLY A 101 2.11 8.41 -7.50
CA GLY A 101 2.23 6.98 -7.37
C GLY A 101 3.20 6.37 -8.36
N ARG A 102 3.24 5.04 -8.36
CA ARG A 102 4.09 4.24 -9.23
C ARG A 102 3.21 3.20 -9.92
N ILE A 103 3.30 3.17 -11.25
CA ILE A 103 2.62 2.19 -12.08
C ILE A 103 3.56 1.02 -12.31
N PHE A 104 3.04 -0.16 -12.09
CA PHE A 104 3.68 -1.44 -12.32
C PHE A 104 2.86 -2.22 -13.34
N ASN A 105 3.52 -3.01 -14.17
CA ASN A 105 2.87 -4.04 -14.96
C ASN A 105 2.90 -5.34 -14.18
N CYS A 106 1.81 -6.10 -14.18
CA CYS A 106 1.86 -7.49 -13.75
C CYS A 106 1.78 -8.43 -14.95
N ASP A 107 2.89 -9.09 -15.27
CA ASP A 107 2.99 -10.00 -16.43
C ASP A 107 2.48 -11.41 -16.07
N ALA A 108 2.39 -11.74 -14.79
CA ALA A 108 2.03 -13.08 -14.29
C ALA A 108 0.99 -13.04 -13.15
N CYS A 109 0.17 -11.99 -13.06
CA CYS A 109 -0.93 -11.95 -12.10
C CYS A 109 -2.12 -12.75 -12.65
N THR A 110 -2.74 -13.55 -11.79
CA THR A 110 -4.06 -14.13 -12.03
C THR A 110 -5.10 -13.02 -11.93
N THR A 111 -5.25 -12.23 -12.99
CA THR A 111 -6.32 -11.23 -13.12
C THR A 111 -7.50 -11.82 -13.88
N PHE A 112 -8.61 -11.08 -13.97
CA PHE A 112 -9.79 -11.48 -14.74
C PHE A 112 -9.56 -11.51 -16.28
N GLY A 113 -8.34 -11.23 -16.76
CA GLY A 113 -8.00 -11.25 -18.18
C GLY A 113 -6.64 -11.88 -18.47
N VAL A 114 -6.46 -12.40 -19.68
CA VAL A 114 -5.17 -12.88 -20.17
C VAL A 114 -4.36 -11.67 -20.63
N GLY A 115 -3.32 -11.27 -19.88
CA GLY A 115 -2.36 -10.25 -20.32
C GLY A 115 -1.82 -9.35 -19.21
N SER A 116 -0.78 -8.60 -19.58
CA SER A 116 -0.17 -7.54 -18.78
C SER A 116 -1.21 -6.53 -18.31
N SER A 117 -1.43 -6.47 -16.99
CA SER A 117 -2.39 -5.55 -16.37
C SER A 117 -1.62 -4.46 -15.59
N PRO A 118 -1.82 -3.17 -15.89
CA PRO A 118 -1.18 -2.10 -15.15
C PRO A 118 -1.85 -1.94 -13.77
N TYR A 119 -1.03 -1.78 -12.75
CA TYR A 119 -1.42 -1.54 -11.37
C TYR A 119 -0.75 -0.29 -10.83
N ILE A 120 -1.43 0.46 -9.97
CA ILE A 120 -0.87 1.65 -9.34
C ILE A 120 -0.76 1.48 -7.83
N VAL A 121 0.45 1.70 -7.33
CA VAL A 121 0.71 2.01 -5.93
C VAL A 121 0.57 3.51 -5.78
N ILE A 122 -0.37 3.95 -4.95
CA ILE A 122 -0.58 5.38 -4.70
C ILE A 122 0.15 5.80 -3.44
N ASP A 123 0.99 6.83 -3.58
CA ASP A 123 1.74 7.45 -2.50
C ASP A 123 0.92 8.60 -1.89
N LYS A 124 0.21 9.36 -2.72
CA LYS A 124 -0.60 10.51 -2.30
C LYS A 124 -1.77 10.74 -3.26
N ILE A 125 -2.89 11.18 -2.72
CA ILE A 125 -4.06 11.64 -3.46
C ILE A 125 -4.57 12.95 -2.85
N GLU A 126 -4.98 13.87 -3.70
CA GLU A 126 -5.60 15.14 -3.31
C GLU A 126 -6.88 15.33 -4.12
N LYS A 127 -7.96 15.76 -3.48
CA LYS A 127 -9.17 16.18 -4.20
C LYS A 127 -8.91 17.57 -4.79
N ILE A 128 -9.33 17.76 -6.03
CA ILE A 128 -9.31 19.07 -6.71
C ILE A 128 -10.74 19.51 -6.99
N ASP A 129 -10.97 20.81 -6.81
CA ASP A 129 -12.25 21.48 -7.03
C ASP A 129 -12.54 21.73 -8.52
#